data_AF-A0A5E4API4-F1
#
_entry.id   AF-A0A5E4API4-F1
#
_cell.length_a   1.000
_cell.length_b   1.000
_cell.length_c   1.000
_cell.angle_alpha   90.00
_cell.angle_beta   90.00
_cell.angle_gamma   90.00
#
_symmetry.space_group_name_H-M   'P 1'
#
loop_
_entity.id
_entity.type
_entity.pdbx_description
1 polymer ?
#
loop_
_entity_poly.entity_id
_entity_poly.type
_entity_poly.pdbx_seq_one_letter_code
_entity_poly.pdbx_strand_id
1 'polypeptide(L)'
;MMRRSFQVAARLGHRRALLRTPCILPGLDPAAAFGSSTDSLVSRFCPVKTDLKDYALPNASWCPDMLSLYQEFLEKTKSDGWVKLPSFKSNRDHIQGLKLPSGLVAASDKSDWRIFTRCIQVEGQGYEYVIFFHPFKKKSVCLFQPGPYLEGPPGFAHGGSLAAMMDETFSKTAYLAGEGLFTLNLNIRFKK
;
A
#
# COMPACT_ATOMS: atom_id res chain seq x y z
N MET A 1 -32.06 42.44 30.54
CA MET A 1 -33.45 42.52 30.02
C MET A 1 -33.32 42.47 28.50
N MET A 2 -33.69 41.44 27.74
CA MET A 2 -34.74 40.44 27.87
C MET A 2 -34.25 39.04 27.47
N ARG A 3 -34.87 38.04 28.10
CA ARG A 3 -34.79 36.61 27.81
C ARG A 3 -35.57 36.28 26.53
N ARG A 4 -35.13 35.29 25.76
CA ARG A 4 -36.04 34.49 24.93
C ARG A 4 -35.73 33.01 25.13
N SER A 5 -36.72 32.33 25.68
CA SER A 5 -36.78 30.90 25.96
C SER A 5 -37.68 30.23 24.91
N PHE A 6 -37.29 29.01 24.52
CA PHE A 6 -38.07 27.85 24.03
C PHE A 6 -39.17 28.02 22.96
N GLN A 7 -39.11 27.19 21.91
CA GLN A 7 -40.08 26.11 21.71
C GLN A 7 -39.59 25.07 20.69
N VAL A 8 -39.55 23.82 21.13
CA VAL A 8 -39.39 22.60 20.32
C VAL A 8 -40.73 22.34 19.65
N ALA A 9 -40.74 22.20 18.32
CA ALA A 9 -41.88 21.69 17.57
C ALA A 9 -41.52 20.33 16.98
N ALA A 10 -42.00 19.26 17.63
CA ALA A 10 -42.03 17.93 17.06
C ALA A 10 -43.05 17.92 15.90
N ARG A 11 -42.60 17.62 14.68
CA ARG A 11 -43.49 17.25 13.58
C ARG A 11 -43.22 15.79 13.21
N LEU A 12 -44.17 14.95 13.61
CA LEU A 12 -44.30 13.55 13.22
C LEU A 12 -44.62 13.50 11.72
N GLY A 13 -43.61 13.22 10.89
CA GLY A 13 -43.79 12.95 9.47
C GLY A 13 -43.74 11.45 9.22
N HIS A 14 -44.90 10.81 9.10
CA HIS A 14 -45.05 9.45 8.57
C HIS A 14 -44.50 9.39 7.14
N ARG A 15 -43.32 8.79 6.95
CA ARG A 15 -42.87 8.29 5.64
C ARG A 15 -42.75 6.78 5.71
N ARG A 16 -43.69 6.14 5.00
CA ARG A 16 -43.71 4.74 4.56
C ARG A 16 -42.29 4.21 4.31
N ALA A 17 -41.88 3.23 5.11
CA ALA A 17 -40.71 2.42 4.83
C ALA A 17 -41.01 1.56 3.59
N LEU A 18 -40.40 1.89 2.46
CA LEU A 18 -40.24 0.93 1.38
C LEU A 18 -39.17 -0.06 1.85
N LEU A 19 -39.58 -1.29 2.19
CA LEU A 19 -38.66 -2.42 2.37
C LEU A 19 -37.89 -2.61 1.06
N ARG A 20 -36.70 -2.02 0.99
CA ARG A 20 -35.71 -2.35 -0.03
C ARG A 20 -34.97 -3.57 0.51
N THR A 21 -35.18 -4.70 -0.14
CA THR A 21 -34.48 -5.96 0.09
C THR A 21 -32.98 -5.69 0.26
N PRO A 22 -32.31 -6.19 1.30
CA PRO A 22 -30.87 -6.09 1.38
C PRO A 22 -30.30 -6.86 0.20
N CYS A 23 -29.63 -6.18 -0.73
CA CYS A 23 -28.74 -6.85 -1.65
C CYS A 23 -27.63 -7.44 -0.80
N ILE A 24 -27.76 -8.73 -0.48
CA ILE A 24 -26.70 -9.55 0.11
C ILE A 24 -25.56 -9.49 -0.90
N LEU A 25 -24.52 -8.71 -0.58
CA LEU A 25 -23.22 -8.84 -1.24
C LEU A 25 -22.84 -10.32 -1.16
N PRO A 26 -22.33 -10.94 -2.25
CA PRO A 26 -21.86 -12.32 -2.18
C PRO A 26 -20.87 -12.39 -1.02
N GLY A 27 -21.24 -13.14 0.02
CA GLY A 27 -20.36 -13.37 1.16
C GLY A 27 -19.07 -13.93 0.60
N LEU A 28 -17.96 -13.24 0.85
CA LEU A 28 -16.65 -13.85 0.72
C LEU A 28 -16.66 -15.01 1.71
N ASP A 29 -16.79 -16.22 1.19
CA ASP A 29 -16.80 -17.44 1.99
C ASP A 29 -15.49 -17.50 2.80
N PRO A 30 -15.55 -17.34 4.14
CA PRO A 30 -14.34 -17.35 4.96
C PRO A 30 -13.65 -18.72 4.90
N ALA A 31 -14.35 -19.79 4.49
CA ALA A 31 -13.83 -21.14 4.42
C ALA A 31 -12.98 -21.42 3.16
N ALA A 32 -13.04 -20.56 2.14
CA ALA A 32 -12.17 -20.66 0.96
C ALA A 32 -10.78 -20.00 1.18
N ALA A 33 -10.58 -19.33 2.33
CA ALA A 33 -9.39 -18.55 2.65
C ALA A 33 -8.26 -19.36 3.34
N PHE A 34 -8.13 -20.65 3.03
CA PHE A 34 -6.89 -21.38 3.34
C PHE A 34 -5.84 -21.09 2.25
N GLY A 35 -5.55 -19.80 2.07
CA GLY A 35 -4.79 -19.26 0.95
C GLY A 35 -3.30 -19.22 1.24
N SER A 36 -2.58 -20.25 0.77
CA SER A 36 -1.11 -20.37 0.71
C SER A 36 -0.31 -20.15 2.01
N SER A 37 0.71 -21.00 2.25
CA SER A 37 1.74 -20.69 3.26
C SER A 37 2.40 -19.33 2.95
N THR A 38 2.82 -18.59 3.98
CA THR A 38 3.58 -17.33 3.82
C THR A 38 4.82 -17.53 2.94
N ASP A 39 5.49 -18.67 3.02
CA ASP A 39 6.65 -18.97 2.16
C ASP A 39 6.26 -19.10 0.68
N SER A 40 5.09 -19.68 0.41
CA SER A 40 4.52 -19.76 -0.94
C SER A 40 4.13 -18.37 -1.46
N LEU A 41 3.58 -17.51 -0.61
CA LEU A 41 3.27 -16.12 -0.96
C LEU A 41 4.52 -15.32 -1.30
N VAL A 42 5.56 -15.43 -0.47
CA VAL A 42 6.85 -14.77 -0.69
C VAL A 42 7.50 -15.28 -1.98
N SER A 43 7.49 -16.59 -2.23
CA SER A 43 8.03 -17.17 -3.47
C SER A 43 7.30 -16.66 -4.72
N ARG A 44 5.97 -16.57 -4.67
CA ARG A 44 5.15 -16.00 -5.76
C ARG A 44 5.42 -14.50 -5.96
N PHE A 45 5.65 -13.76 -4.89
CA PHE A 45 5.83 -12.31 -4.91
C PHE A 45 7.27 -11.88 -5.26
N CYS A 46 8.27 -12.71 -4.94
CA CYS A 46 9.68 -12.46 -5.20
C CYS A 46 10.25 -13.38 -6.30
N PRO A 47 9.63 -13.48 -7.49
CA PRO A 47 10.20 -14.26 -8.57
C PRO A 47 11.50 -13.60 -9.04
N VAL A 48 12.48 -14.42 -9.42
CA VAL A 48 13.66 -13.94 -10.15
C VAL A 48 13.20 -13.49 -11.52
N LYS A 49 13.15 -12.18 -11.76
CA LYS A 49 12.80 -11.59 -13.06
C LYS A 49 14.01 -10.84 -13.60
N THR A 50 14.64 -11.42 -14.61
CA THR A 50 15.84 -10.84 -15.25
C THR A 50 15.50 -9.84 -16.36
N ASP A 51 14.26 -9.85 -16.84
CA ASP A 51 13.73 -8.99 -17.90
C ASP A 51 13.14 -7.66 -17.40
N LEU A 52 12.90 -7.54 -16.08
CA LEU A 52 12.28 -6.36 -15.48
C LEU A 52 13.27 -5.60 -14.56
N LYS A 53 13.24 -4.26 -14.63
CA LYS A 53 13.99 -3.41 -13.70
C LYS A 53 13.37 -3.49 -12.30
N ASP A 54 14.15 -3.95 -11.33
CA ASP A 54 13.86 -3.78 -9.89
C ASP A 54 14.30 -2.38 -9.44
N TYR A 55 13.34 -1.53 -9.10
CA TYR A 55 13.58 -0.18 -8.59
C TYR A 55 13.87 -0.15 -7.08
N ALA A 56 13.79 -1.29 -6.38
CA ALA A 56 14.18 -1.44 -4.97
C ALA A 56 15.64 -1.93 -4.85
N LEU A 57 16.52 -1.38 -5.68
CA LEU A 57 17.97 -1.55 -5.63
C LEU A 57 18.63 -0.17 -5.51
N PRO A 58 19.80 -0.08 -4.85
CA PRO A 58 20.54 1.17 -4.74
C PRO A 58 20.82 1.83 -6.09
N ASN A 59 20.73 3.14 -6.11
CA ASN A 59 21.15 3.99 -7.22
C ASN A 59 21.91 5.22 -6.68
N ALA A 60 22.42 6.05 -7.58
CA ALA A 60 23.27 7.18 -7.21
C ALA A 60 22.57 8.25 -6.34
N SER A 61 21.25 8.22 -6.23
CA SER A 61 20.47 9.20 -5.45
C SER A 61 20.27 8.82 -3.98
N TRP A 62 20.52 7.57 -3.59
CA TRP A 62 20.30 7.13 -2.21
C TRP A 62 21.31 7.78 -1.26
N CYS A 63 20.82 8.36 -0.16
CA CYS A 63 21.68 8.98 0.82
C CYS A 63 22.51 7.93 1.58
N PRO A 64 23.64 8.33 2.20
CA PRO A 64 24.49 7.42 2.97
C PRO A 64 23.74 6.63 4.04
N ASP A 65 22.80 7.25 4.74
CA ASP A 65 22.01 6.58 5.79
C ASP A 65 21.10 5.50 5.22
N MET A 66 20.43 5.78 4.09
CA MET A 66 19.58 4.80 3.41
C MET A 66 20.40 3.61 2.90
N LEU A 67 21.60 3.88 2.35
CA LEU A 67 22.54 2.84 1.91
C LEU A 67 23.05 2.00 3.09
N SER A 68 23.40 2.63 4.21
CA SER A 68 23.87 1.93 5.41
C SER A 68 22.79 0.99 5.96
N LEU A 69 21.57 1.49 6.13
CA LEU A 69 20.43 0.67 6.57
C LEU A 69 20.11 -0.44 5.58
N TYR A 70 20.19 -0.17 4.27
CA TYR A 70 19.98 -1.19 3.25
C TYR A 70 20.98 -2.34 3.39
N GLN A 71 22.28 -2.04 3.56
CA GLN A 71 23.29 -3.07 3.77
C GLN A 71 23.06 -3.85 5.08
N GLU A 72 22.68 -3.17 6.17
CA GLU A 72 22.32 -3.84 7.43
C GLU A 72 21.20 -4.86 7.21
N PHE A 73 20.13 -4.47 6.51
CA PHE A 73 19.01 -5.37 6.23
C PHE A 73 19.38 -6.48 5.24
N LEU A 74 20.27 -6.24 4.28
CA LEU A 74 20.80 -7.30 3.43
C LEU A 74 21.52 -8.38 4.24
N GLU A 75 22.33 -8.02 5.24
CA GLU A 75 22.94 -9.02 6.12
C GLU A 75 21.90 -9.78 6.95
N LYS A 76 20.81 -9.11 7.38
CA LYS A 76 19.67 -9.78 8.03
C LYS A 76 18.94 -10.74 7.10
N THR A 77 18.96 -10.55 5.78
CA THR A 77 18.37 -11.53 4.85
C THR A 77 19.15 -12.85 4.77
N LYS A 78 20.44 -12.84 5.12
CA LYS A 78 21.27 -14.04 5.16
C LYS A 78 21.13 -14.83 6.47
N SER A 79 20.72 -14.16 7.56
CA SER A 79 20.88 -14.69 8.92
C SER A 79 19.62 -14.65 9.81
N ASP A 80 18.70 -13.71 9.62
CA ASP A 80 17.51 -13.48 10.48
C ASP A 80 16.19 -13.64 9.70
N GLY A 81 16.21 -14.38 8.59
CA GLY A 81 14.99 -14.75 7.85
C GLY A 81 14.24 -13.59 7.20
N TRP A 82 14.87 -12.42 7.06
CA TRP A 82 14.32 -11.30 6.31
C TRP A 82 14.42 -11.58 4.80
N VAL A 83 13.48 -11.01 4.05
CA VAL A 83 13.45 -11.10 2.59
C VAL A 83 13.32 -9.70 2.02
N LYS A 84 14.21 -9.33 1.10
CA LYS A 84 14.08 -8.09 0.33
C LYS A 84 12.99 -8.28 -0.71
N LEU A 85 12.00 -7.39 -0.72
CA LEU A 85 10.97 -7.39 -1.75
C LEU A 85 11.50 -6.68 -3.01
N PRO A 86 11.23 -7.21 -4.21
CA PRO A 86 11.44 -6.45 -5.43
C PRO A 86 10.38 -5.35 -5.58
N SER A 87 10.67 -4.34 -6.38
CA SER A 87 9.74 -3.26 -6.72
C SER A 87 9.84 -2.92 -8.21
N PHE A 88 9.04 -3.61 -9.02
CA PHE A 88 8.86 -3.33 -10.45
C PHE A 88 7.96 -2.12 -10.71
N LYS A 89 7.90 -1.70 -11.98
CA LYS A 89 7.11 -0.54 -12.42
C LYS A 89 5.60 -0.65 -12.12
N SER A 90 5.03 -1.85 -12.03
CA SER A 90 3.60 -2.08 -11.88
C SER A 90 3.28 -3.29 -11.00
N ASN A 91 2.15 -3.26 -10.29
CA ASN A 91 1.64 -4.42 -9.54
C ASN A 91 1.22 -5.58 -10.45
N ARG A 92 0.97 -5.36 -11.75
CA ARG A 92 0.75 -6.46 -12.71
C ARG A 92 1.97 -7.39 -12.78
N ASP A 93 3.15 -6.86 -12.50
CA ASP A 93 4.39 -7.61 -12.44
C ASP A 93 4.61 -8.28 -11.07
N HIS A 94 3.86 -7.90 -10.03
CA HIS A 94 4.02 -8.42 -8.66
C HIS A 94 2.95 -9.44 -8.26
N ILE A 95 1.71 -9.27 -8.74
CA ILE A 95 0.56 -10.07 -8.30
C ILE A 95 -0.06 -10.74 -9.53
N GLN A 96 0.38 -11.97 -9.81
CA GLN A 96 -0.19 -12.79 -10.88
C GLN A 96 -1.50 -13.44 -10.41
N GLY A 97 -2.50 -13.46 -11.30
CA GLY A 97 -3.77 -14.17 -11.05
C GLY A 97 -4.82 -13.40 -10.24
N LEU A 98 -4.56 -12.15 -9.85
CA LEU A 98 -5.56 -11.31 -9.20
C LEU A 98 -6.70 -10.95 -10.16
N LYS A 99 -7.89 -11.50 -9.92
CA LYS A 99 -9.11 -11.11 -10.62
C LYS A 99 -9.75 -9.92 -9.89
N LEU A 100 -9.62 -8.73 -10.47
CA LEU A 100 -10.34 -7.55 -9.98
C LEU A 100 -11.83 -7.65 -10.36
N PRO A 101 -12.76 -7.20 -9.49
CA PRO A 101 -14.18 -7.12 -9.83
C PRO A 101 -14.40 -6.29 -11.11
N SER A 102 -15.24 -6.79 -12.01
CA SER A 102 -15.63 -6.10 -13.25
C SER A 102 -16.13 -4.68 -12.94
N GLY A 103 -15.47 -3.65 -13.50
CA GLY A 103 -15.77 -2.23 -13.26
C GLY A 103 -14.68 -1.44 -12.53
N LEU A 104 -13.69 -2.11 -11.91
CA LEU A 104 -12.50 -1.48 -11.31
C LEU A 104 -11.27 -1.50 -12.25
N VAL A 105 -11.43 -2.04 -13.46
CA VAL A 105 -10.38 -2.04 -14.47
C VAL A 105 -10.29 -0.65 -15.07
N ALA A 106 -9.18 0.04 -14.81
CA ALA A 106 -8.96 1.37 -15.34
C ALA A 106 -9.00 1.39 -16.88
N ALA A 107 -9.81 2.31 -17.43
CA ALA A 107 -10.19 2.39 -18.83
C ALA A 107 -9.15 3.10 -19.72
N SER A 108 -7.85 2.82 -19.54
CA SER A 108 -6.81 3.48 -20.35
C SER A 108 -6.25 2.55 -21.42
N ASP A 109 -6.39 2.95 -22.67
CA ASP A 109 -5.82 2.27 -23.85
C ASP A 109 -4.29 2.47 -23.97
N LYS A 110 -3.66 3.18 -23.03
CA LYS A 110 -2.20 3.40 -23.02
C LYS A 110 -1.51 2.40 -22.11
N SER A 111 -0.51 1.71 -22.66
CA SER A 111 0.25 0.62 -22.05
C SER A 111 1.22 1.01 -20.93
N ASP A 112 1.28 2.29 -20.53
CA ASP A 112 2.21 2.79 -19.50
C ASP A 112 1.56 2.89 -18.12
N TRP A 113 1.18 1.74 -17.58
CA TRP A 113 0.66 1.62 -16.22
C TRP A 113 1.82 1.57 -15.22
N ARG A 114 1.71 2.37 -14.16
CA ARG A 114 2.70 2.39 -13.08
C ARG A 114 2.02 2.24 -11.74
N ILE A 115 2.66 1.53 -10.83
CA ILE A 115 2.29 1.62 -9.41
C ILE A 115 2.56 3.05 -8.95
N PHE A 116 1.67 3.60 -8.12
CA PHE A 116 1.71 5.01 -7.76
C PHE A 116 3.05 5.45 -7.15
N THR A 117 3.64 4.61 -6.30
CA THR A 117 4.96 4.85 -5.70
C THR A 117 6.13 4.68 -6.67
N ARG A 118 5.91 4.28 -7.93
CA ARG A 118 6.92 4.27 -9.01
C ARG A 118 6.46 5.10 -10.23
N CYS A 119 5.56 6.06 -10.02
CA CYS A 119 5.08 6.93 -11.09
C CYS A 119 6.20 7.86 -11.63
N ILE A 120 7.07 8.33 -10.74
CA ILE A 120 8.27 9.12 -11.04
C ILE A 120 9.45 8.16 -11.22
N GLN A 121 10.03 8.13 -12.43
CA GLN A 121 11.14 7.23 -12.77
C GLN A 121 12.51 7.90 -12.68
N VAL A 122 12.55 9.23 -12.63
CA VAL A 122 13.81 9.96 -12.50
C VAL A 122 14.35 9.71 -11.09
N GLU A 123 15.50 9.05 -11.02
CA GLU A 123 16.13 8.63 -9.76
C GLU A 123 16.31 9.83 -8.82
N GLY A 124 15.94 9.63 -7.56
CA GLY A 124 16.02 10.64 -6.51
C GLY A 124 14.95 11.71 -6.53
N GLN A 125 14.12 11.82 -7.58
CA GLN A 125 13.11 12.88 -7.66
C GLN A 125 11.79 12.52 -6.97
N GLY A 126 11.44 11.23 -6.95
CA GLY A 126 10.17 10.72 -6.43
C GLY A 126 10.34 9.85 -5.17
N TYR A 127 9.73 8.66 -5.19
CA TYR A 127 9.83 7.72 -4.08
C TYR A 127 11.03 6.80 -4.28
N GLU A 128 12.10 7.03 -3.51
CA GLU A 128 13.20 6.06 -3.38
C GLU A 128 12.91 5.18 -2.17
N TYR A 129 12.70 3.89 -2.40
CA TYR A 129 12.35 2.98 -1.31
C TYR A 129 12.69 1.52 -1.58
N VAL A 130 12.78 0.76 -0.49
CA VAL A 130 12.88 -0.70 -0.48
C VAL A 130 12.13 -1.24 0.76
N ILE A 131 11.43 -2.36 0.59
CA ILE A 131 10.72 -3.03 1.67
C ILE A 131 11.42 -4.35 1.95
N PHE A 132 11.70 -4.59 3.23
CA PHE A 132 12.11 -5.89 3.76
C PHE A 132 10.93 -6.50 4.53
N PHE A 133 10.69 -7.79 4.35
CA PHE A 133 9.62 -8.52 5.01
C PHE A 133 10.19 -9.71 5.77
N HIS A 134 9.67 -9.96 6.97
CA HIS A 134 9.99 -11.13 7.77
C HIS A 134 8.74 -12.03 7.83
N PRO A 135 8.75 -13.20 7.14
CA PRO A 135 7.60 -14.10 7.03
C PRO A 135 7.03 -14.54 8.37
N PHE A 136 7.87 -15.10 9.24
CA PHE A 136 7.43 -15.63 10.54
C PHE A 136 6.94 -14.54 11.50
N LYS A 137 7.65 -13.40 11.57
CA LYS A 137 7.26 -12.27 12.43
C LYS A 137 6.06 -11.50 11.85
N LYS A 138 5.66 -11.73 10.59
CA LYS A 138 4.66 -10.95 9.83
C LYS A 138 4.90 -9.44 9.93
N LYS A 139 6.16 -9.04 9.84
CA LYS A 139 6.62 -7.65 9.97
C LYS A 139 7.31 -7.22 8.70
N SER A 140 7.19 -5.94 8.38
CA SER A 140 7.97 -5.31 7.33
C SER A 140 8.67 -4.06 7.84
N VAL A 141 9.76 -3.71 7.17
CA VAL A 141 10.45 -2.43 7.34
C VAL A 141 10.61 -1.83 5.94
N CYS A 142 10.13 -0.61 5.78
CA CYS A 142 10.32 0.18 4.57
C CYS A 142 11.41 1.21 4.84
N LEU A 143 12.48 1.19 4.06
CA LEU A 143 13.43 2.29 3.98
C LEU A 143 12.91 3.23 2.91
N PHE A 144 12.69 4.49 3.25
CA PHE A 144 12.06 5.47 2.38
C PHE A 144 12.80 6.81 2.42
N GLN A 145 13.19 7.30 1.26
CA GLN A 145 13.77 8.61 1.03
C GLN A 145 12.86 9.38 0.05
N PRO A 146 12.10 10.39 0.51
CA PRO A 146 11.31 11.23 -0.38
C PRO A 146 12.20 12.18 -1.17
N GLY A 147 12.02 12.22 -2.49
CA GLY A 147 12.65 13.19 -3.38
C GLY A 147 11.93 14.54 -3.40
N PRO A 148 12.53 15.56 -4.05
CA PRO A 148 12.02 16.93 -4.09
C PRO A 148 10.65 17.06 -4.76
N TYR A 149 10.25 16.17 -5.68
CA TYR A 149 8.91 16.24 -6.29
C TYR A 149 7.78 15.80 -5.34
N LEU A 150 8.14 15.28 -4.16
CA LEU A 150 7.17 14.90 -3.13
C LEU A 150 6.98 16.00 -2.08
N GLU A 151 7.48 17.21 -2.32
CA GLU A 151 7.37 18.35 -1.42
C GLU A 151 5.91 18.77 -1.15
N GLY A 152 5.63 19.15 0.08
CA GLY A 152 4.39 19.80 0.49
C GLY A 152 4.69 21.22 0.96
N PRO A 153 4.90 21.45 2.27
CA PRO A 153 5.52 22.68 2.74
C PRO A 153 6.98 22.81 2.24
N PRO A 154 7.51 24.03 2.06
CA PRO A 154 8.88 24.24 1.62
C PRO A 154 9.92 23.47 2.46
N GLY A 155 10.68 22.58 1.83
CA GLY A 155 11.70 21.73 2.44
C GLY A 155 11.19 20.45 3.10
N PHE A 156 9.88 20.15 3.06
CA PHE A 156 9.28 18.99 3.72
C PHE A 156 8.47 18.13 2.75
N ALA A 157 8.56 16.81 2.90
CA ALA A 157 7.71 15.90 2.15
C ALA A 157 6.22 16.11 2.49
N HIS A 158 5.38 16.10 1.48
CA HIS A 158 3.93 16.22 1.60
C HIS A 158 3.36 15.07 2.42
N GLY A 159 2.45 15.34 3.37
CA GLY A 159 1.87 14.29 4.22
C GLY A 159 1.18 13.17 3.42
N GLY A 160 0.62 13.50 2.25
CA GLY A 160 0.06 12.52 1.31
C GLY A 160 1.09 11.59 0.67
N SER A 161 2.35 12.00 0.48
CA SER A 161 3.39 11.10 -0.03
C SER A 161 3.82 10.09 1.05
N LEU A 162 3.94 10.53 2.30
CA LEU A 162 4.14 9.62 3.43
C LEU A 162 2.96 8.65 3.60
N ALA A 163 1.72 9.15 3.49
CA ALA A 163 0.53 8.31 3.56
C ALA A 163 0.51 7.25 2.44
N ALA A 164 0.88 7.62 1.22
CA ALA A 164 0.99 6.69 0.10
C ALA A 164 2.08 5.62 0.34
N MET A 165 3.21 6.01 0.92
CA MET A 165 4.28 5.06 1.21
C MET A 165 3.92 4.11 2.36
N MET A 166 3.17 4.60 3.36
CA MET A 166 2.58 3.76 4.40
C MET A 166 1.57 2.76 3.81
N ASP A 167 0.64 3.22 2.98
CA ASP A 167 -0.37 2.37 2.36
C ASP A 167 0.25 1.29 1.47
N GLU A 168 1.24 1.63 0.64
CA GLU A 168 1.97 0.66 -0.17
C GLU A 168 2.71 -0.36 0.71
N THR A 169 3.35 0.08 1.80
CA THR A 169 4.03 -0.83 2.74
C THR A 169 3.03 -1.77 3.43
N PHE A 170 1.89 -1.25 3.89
CA PHE A 170 0.83 -2.03 4.50
C PHE A 170 0.21 -3.02 3.51
N SER A 171 -0.07 -2.59 2.27
CA SER A 171 -0.61 -3.44 1.21
C SER A 171 0.30 -4.64 0.95
N LYS A 172 1.61 -4.42 0.75
CA LYS A 172 2.57 -5.51 0.53
C LYS A 172 2.68 -6.43 1.75
N THR A 173 2.66 -5.87 2.95
CA THR A 173 2.73 -6.65 4.19
C THR A 173 1.48 -7.51 4.38
N ALA A 174 0.29 -6.93 4.19
CA ALA A 174 -0.98 -7.62 4.34
C ALA A 174 -1.13 -8.74 3.29
N TYR A 175 -0.70 -8.47 2.05
CA TYR A 175 -0.70 -9.47 0.99
C TYR A 175 0.20 -10.66 1.32
N LEU A 176 1.43 -10.40 1.77
CA LEU A 176 2.38 -11.46 2.12
C LEU A 176 2.00 -12.21 3.40
N ALA A 177 1.34 -11.55 4.36
CA ALA A 177 0.96 -12.14 5.63
C ALA A 177 -0.35 -12.97 5.59
N GLY A 178 -1.17 -12.79 4.56
CA GLY A 178 -2.46 -13.47 4.41
C GLY A 178 -3.35 -12.96 3.27
N GLU A 179 -2.77 -12.65 2.11
CA GLU A 179 -3.48 -12.25 0.87
C GLU A 179 -4.41 -11.02 1.01
N GLY A 180 -4.18 -10.17 2.03
CA GLY A 180 -4.89 -8.91 2.18
C GLY A 180 -4.50 -7.89 1.11
N LEU A 181 -5.47 -7.33 0.39
CA LEU A 181 -5.20 -6.43 -0.75
C LEU A 181 -5.87 -5.06 -0.65
N PHE A 182 -7.16 -5.01 -0.35
CA PHE A 182 -7.91 -3.76 -0.29
C PHE A 182 -7.76 -3.10 1.07
N THR A 183 -7.25 -1.86 1.08
CA THR A 183 -7.18 -1.05 2.30
C THR A 183 -8.59 -0.65 2.74
N LEU A 184 -9.07 -1.21 3.85
CA LEU A 184 -10.36 -0.87 4.44
C LEU A 184 -10.34 0.46 5.20
N ASN A 185 -9.24 0.72 5.92
CA ASN A 185 -9.06 1.91 6.73
C ASN A 185 -7.58 2.29 6.82
N LEU A 186 -7.29 3.58 6.69
CA LEU A 186 -5.97 4.15 6.92
C LEU A 186 -6.10 5.35 7.87
N ASN A 187 -5.50 5.26 9.04
CA ASN A 187 -5.55 6.30 10.06
C ASN A 187 -4.12 6.75 10.43
N ILE A 188 -3.81 8.01 10.16
CA ILE A 188 -2.47 8.57 10.30
C ILE A 188 -2.52 9.76 11.25
N ARG A 189 -1.61 9.79 12.22
CA ARG A 189 -1.37 10.93 13.12
C ARG A 189 0.04 11.43 12.94
N PHE A 190 0.23 12.44 12.09
CA PHE A 190 1.53 13.09 11.88
C PHE A 190 2.03 13.72 13.18
N LYS A 191 3.34 13.58 13.44
CA LYS A 191 3.98 14.02 14.69
C LYS A 191 5.08 15.04 14.47
N LYS A 192 5.82 14.91 13.36
CA LYS A 192 6.92 15.75 12.92
C LYS A 192 6.95 15.73 11.41
#